data_AF-A0A4R8K0J5-F1
#
_entry.id   AF-A0A4R8K0J5-F1
#
_cell.length_a   1.000
_cell.length_b   1.000
_cell.length_c   1.000
_cell.angle_alpha   90.00
_cell.angle_beta   90.00
_cell.angle_gamma   90.00
#
_symmetry.space_group_name_H-M   'P 1'
#
loop_
_entity.id
_entity.type
_entity.pdbx_description
1 polymer ?
#
loop_
_entity_poly.entity_id
_entity_poly.type
_entity_poly.pdbx_seq_one_letter_code
_entity_poly.pdbx_strand_id
1 'polypeptide(L)'
;MHSSRLLAWETALALPAGDLVAPDSEEPAVPTPRRQRVTIAADTVTDAIWKVATCLATRGRNLVFPDQPIDVAAQRDANLFARRYGVDGEEGTTLTALGTPLGITRERMRQIVQKSIERSAQFEFDIPVLDALDLACASCLPCPVSVLNNHTRTLLGELLIFEHACLFAGDLLGRRIARMSESVMRPGSLRIDSWACAPDDDDIAEVEDVKGV
;
A
#
# COMPACT_ATOMS: atom_id res chain seq x y z
N MET A 1 -38.70 28.95 -20.87
CA MET A 1 -37.41 28.96 -21.59
C MET A 1 -36.33 28.05 -20.96
N HIS A 2 -36.41 27.66 -19.68
CA HIS A 2 -35.39 26.80 -19.06
C HIS A 2 -35.44 25.32 -19.50
N SER A 3 -36.64 24.76 -19.78
CA SER A 3 -36.77 23.35 -20.20
C SER A 3 -36.11 23.02 -21.54
N SER A 4 -36.05 23.94 -22.51
CA SER A 4 -35.46 23.62 -23.82
C SER A 4 -33.93 23.53 -23.77
N ARG A 5 -33.29 24.27 -22.87
CA ARG A 5 -31.84 24.15 -22.65
C ARG A 5 -31.52 22.85 -21.93
N LEU A 6 -32.31 22.46 -20.92
CA LEU A 6 -32.14 21.18 -20.22
C LEU A 6 -32.25 19.99 -21.16
N LEU A 7 -33.27 19.95 -22.02
CA LEU A 7 -33.45 18.90 -23.02
C LEU A 7 -32.29 18.83 -24.03
N ALA A 8 -31.72 19.99 -24.39
CA ALA A 8 -30.55 20.04 -25.27
C ALA A 8 -29.29 19.44 -24.59
N TRP A 9 -29.13 19.66 -23.29
CA TRP A 9 -28.03 19.08 -22.51
C TRP A 9 -28.21 17.58 -22.29
N GLU A 10 -29.43 17.12 -21.97
CA GLU A 10 -29.74 15.68 -21.84
C GLU A 10 -29.46 14.96 -23.17
N THR A 11 -29.85 15.56 -24.29
CA THR A 11 -29.56 15.02 -25.63
C THR A 11 -28.06 14.97 -25.92
N ALA A 12 -27.32 16.03 -25.59
CA ALA A 12 -25.88 16.09 -25.83
C ALA A 12 -25.08 15.08 -24.99
N LEU A 13 -25.57 14.76 -23.79
CA LEU A 13 -24.95 13.80 -22.86
C LEU A 13 -25.51 12.38 -23.01
N ALA A 14 -26.43 12.16 -23.95
CA ALA A 14 -27.15 10.90 -24.15
C ALA A 14 -27.89 10.39 -22.90
N LEU A 15 -28.42 11.31 -22.09
CA LEU A 15 -29.22 11.02 -20.91
C LEU A 15 -30.72 10.96 -21.26
N PRO A 16 -31.53 10.13 -20.57
CA PRO A 16 -32.98 10.15 -20.67
C PRO A 16 -33.57 11.53 -20.29
N ALA A 17 -34.75 11.85 -20.82
CA ALA A 17 -35.41 13.12 -20.51
C ALA A 17 -35.86 13.17 -19.03
N GLY A 18 -35.43 14.20 -18.29
CA GLY A 18 -35.76 14.41 -16.87
C GLY A 18 -34.67 13.96 -15.89
N ASP A 19 -33.58 13.36 -16.36
CA ASP A 19 -32.50 12.83 -15.53
C ASP A 19 -31.67 13.94 -14.85
N LEU A 20 -31.57 15.12 -15.47
CA LEU A 20 -30.89 16.29 -14.86
C LEU A 20 -31.73 17.01 -13.80
N VAL A 21 -33.00 16.62 -13.63
CA VAL A 21 -33.96 17.27 -12.72
C VAL A 21 -34.36 16.35 -11.57
N ALA A 22 -34.11 15.04 -11.66
CA ALA A 22 -34.38 14.10 -10.58
C ALA A 22 -33.48 14.40 -9.36
N PRO A 23 -34.04 14.68 -8.18
CA PRO A 23 -33.25 15.08 -7.01
C PRO A 23 -32.54 13.93 -6.30
N ASP A 24 -32.73 12.67 -6.71
CA ASP A 24 -32.17 11.50 -6.02
C ASP A 24 -31.83 10.34 -6.98
N SER A 25 -31.35 10.65 -8.19
CA SER A 25 -30.73 9.61 -9.00
C SER A 25 -29.37 9.31 -8.38
N GLU A 26 -29.26 8.14 -7.73
CA GLU A 26 -27.99 7.54 -7.27
C GLU A 26 -26.87 7.95 -8.22
N GLU A 27 -25.85 8.63 -7.70
CA GLU A 27 -24.68 9.01 -8.50
C GLU A 27 -24.27 7.80 -9.34
N PRO A 28 -24.18 7.92 -10.67
CA PRO A 28 -23.84 6.80 -11.51
C PRO A 28 -22.49 6.28 -11.02
N ALA A 29 -22.50 5.11 -10.38
CA ALA A 29 -21.34 4.53 -9.75
C ALA A 29 -20.23 4.49 -10.80
N VAL A 30 -19.27 5.41 -10.68
CA VAL A 30 -18.14 5.50 -11.60
C VAL A 30 -17.52 4.11 -11.60
N PRO A 31 -17.49 3.39 -12.73
CA PRO A 31 -16.96 2.04 -12.75
C PRO A 31 -15.55 2.12 -12.20
N THR A 32 -15.33 1.52 -11.03
CA THR A 32 -14.01 1.51 -10.42
C THR A 32 -13.06 0.92 -11.46
N PRO A 33 -11.93 1.58 -11.75
CA PRO A 33 -11.00 1.09 -12.76
C PRO A 33 -10.64 -0.35 -12.40
N ARG A 34 -10.82 -1.28 -13.35
CA ARG A 34 -10.54 -2.71 -13.13
C ARG A 34 -9.08 -2.87 -12.73
N ARG A 35 -8.85 -3.10 -11.43
CA ARG A 35 -7.52 -3.40 -10.91
C ARG A 35 -7.07 -4.75 -11.47
N GLN A 36 -5.85 -4.82 -11.96
CA GLN A 36 -5.28 -6.08 -12.41
C GLN A 36 -4.88 -6.91 -11.21
N ARG A 37 -5.53 -8.06 -11.01
CA ARG A 37 -5.14 -8.99 -9.95
C ARG A 37 -3.82 -9.67 -10.29
N VAL A 38 -2.89 -9.65 -9.33
CA VAL A 38 -1.54 -10.20 -9.49
C VAL A 38 -1.21 -11.01 -8.24
N THR A 39 -1.01 -12.31 -8.40
CA THR A 39 -0.51 -13.17 -7.32
C THR A 39 1.01 -13.19 -7.34
N ILE A 40 1.62 -12.85 -6.21
CA ILE A 40 3.07 -12.85 -6.01
C ILE A 40 3.44 -14.11 -5.23
N ALA A 41 3.88 -15.14 -5.95
CA ALA A 41 4.43 -16.34 -5.34
C ALA A 41 5.83 -16.03 -4.81
N ALA A 42 6.05 -16.13 -3.50
CA ALA A 42 7.33 -15.88 -2.84
C ALA A 42 7.44 -16.74 -1.58
N ASP A 43 8.65 -17.18 -1.25
CA ASP A 43 8.91 -17.99 -0.06
C ASP A 43 9.00 -17.12 1.20
N THR A 44 9.48 -15.88 1.05
CA THR A 44 9.61 -14.90 2.13
C THR A 44 8.95 -13.57 1.79
N VAL A 45 8.63 -12.77 2.81
CA VAL A 45 8.12 -11.41 2.66
C VAL A 45 9.15 -10.51 1.99
N THR A 46 10.45 -10.67 2.31
CA THR A 46 11.54 -10.02 1.59
C THR A 46 11.45 -10.26 0.09
N ASP A 47 11.29 -11.51 -0.35
CA ASP A 47 11.18 -11.85 -1.77
C ASP A 47 9.88 -11.31 -2.38
N ALA A 48 8.79 -11.30 -1.61
CA ALA A 48 7.53 -10.71 -2.05
C ALA A 48 7.69 -9.20 -2.30
N ILE A 49 8.32 -8.45 -1.39
CA ILE A 49 8.61 -7.03 -1.56
C ILE A 49 9.44 -6.81 -2.82
N TRP A 50 10.46 -7.63 -3.06
CA TRP A 50 11.29 -7.57 -4.27
C TRP A 50 10.50 -7.78 -5.57
N LYS A 51 9.65 -8.82 -5.60
CA LYS A 51 8.83 -9.13 -6.77
C LYS A 51 7.80 -8.04 -7.05
N VAL A 52 7.20 -7.49 -5.99
CA VAL A 52 6.28 -6.35 -6.10
C VAL A 52 6.99 -5.10 -6.57
N ALA A 53 8.16 -4.76 -6.01
CA ALA A 53 8.96 -3.62 -6.44
C ALA A 53 9.31 -3.71 -7.93
N THR A 54 9.73 -4.89 -8.38
CA THR A 54 10.02 -5.18 -9.79
C THR A 54 8.78 -5.05 -10.67
N CYS A 55 7.63 -5.56 -10.21
CA CYS A 55 6.36 -5.41 -10.90
C CYS A 55 5.99 -3.92 -11.09
N LEU A 56 6.10 -3.11 -10.04
CA LEU A 56 5.77 -1.68 -10.08
C LEU A 56 6.75 -0.86 -10.94
N ALA A 57 8.04 -1.22 -10.92
CA ALA A 57 9.05 -0.57 -11.74
C ALA A 57 8.86 -0.87 -13.24
N THR A 58 8.52 -2.12 -13.57
CA THR A 58 8.27 -2.57 -14.95
C THR A 58 6.84 -2.34 -15.43
N ARG A 59 5.96 -1.80 -14.57
CA ARG A 59 4.52 -1.59 -14.84
C ARG A 59 3.81 -2.89 -15.24
N GLY A 60 4.14 -3.99 -14.56
CA GLY A 60 3.59 -5.31 -14.82
C GLY A 60 4.14 -6.02 -16.06
N ARG A 61 5.04 -5.40 -16.85
CA ARG A 61 5.64 -6.08 -18.02
C ARG A 61 6.38 -7.37 -17.64
N ASN A 62 7.03 -7.38 -16.47
CA ASN A 62 7.72 -8.55 -15.97
C ASN A 62 6.78 -9.74 -15.68
N LEU A 63 5.48 -9.48 -15.45
CA LEU A 63 4.50 -10.56 -15.26
C LEU A 63 4.12 -11.24 -16.58
N VAL A 64 4.14 -10.47 -17.68
CA VAL A 64 3.81 -10.96 -19.02
C VAL A 64 5.01 -11.63 -19.67
N PHE A 65 6.22 -11.11 -19.43
CA PHE A 65 7.47 -11.59 -20.00
C PHE A 65 8.54 -11.73 -18.91
N PRO A 66 8.49 -12.79 -18.07
CA PRO A 66 9.40 -12.96 -16.94
C PRO A 66 10.85 -13.20 -17.35
N ASP A 67 11.08 -13.76 -18.55
CA ASP A 67 12.42 -14.05 -19.06
C ASP A 67 13.10 -12.82 -19.71
N GLN A 68 12.37 -11.71 -19.84
CA GLN A 68 12.91 -10.51 -20.47
C GLN A 68 13.77 -9.73 -19.47
N PRO A 69 14.99 -9.31 -19.84
CA PRO A 69 15.83 -8.54 -18.95
C PRO A 69 15.15 -7.22 -18.58
N ILE A 70 15.16 -6.91 -17.29
CA ILE A 70 14.63 -5.67 -16.75
C ILE A 70 15.57 -4.53 -17.12
N ASP A 71 15.00 -3.39 -17.54
CA ASP A 71 15.77 -2.18 -17.80
C ASP A 71 16.54 -1.75 -16.56
N VAL A 72 17.80 -1.33 -16.72
CA VAL A 72 18.70 -0.97 -15.62
C VAL A 72 18.08 0.13 -14.74
N ALA A 73 17.39 1.09 -15.35
CA ALA A 73 16.70 2.15 -14.61
C ALA A 73 15.53 1.58 -13.77
N ALA A 74 14.74 0.67 -14.32
CA ALA A 74 13.65 0.01 -13.61
C ALA A 74 14.17 -0.88 -12.48
N GLN A 75 15.26 -1.62 -12.70
CA GLN A 75 15.89 -2.41 -11.65
C GLN A 75 16.38 -1.53 -10.50
N ARG A 76 17.01 -0.40 -10.82
CA ARG A 76 17.46 0.55 -9.79
C ARG A 76 16.29 1.13 -8.99
N ASP A 77 15.22 1.52 -9.66
CA ASP A 77 14.03 2.06 -8.99
C ASP A 77 13.35 0.98 -8.11
N ALA A 78 13.29 -0.27 -8.58
CA ALA A 78 12.83 -1.42 -7.78
C ALA A 78 13.72 -1.65 -6.55
N ASN A 79 15.05 -1.62 -6.70
CA ASN A 79 15.98 -1.77 -5.59
C ASN A 79 15.79 -0.68 -4.54
N LEU A 80 15.66 0.57 -4.97
CA LEU A 80 15.42 1.72 -4.09
C LEU A 80 14.10 1.56 -3.32
N PHE A 81 13.05 1.12 -4.01
CA PHE A 81 11.75 0.88 -3.40
C PHE A 81 11.80 -0.26 -2.38
N ALA A 82 12.40 -1.41 -2.73
CA ALA A 82 12.50 -2.54 -1.81
C ALA A 82 13.30 -2.19 -0.54
N ARG A 83 14.43 -1.48 -0.69
CA ARG A 83 15.25 -1.01 0.44
C ARG A 83 14.54 -0.03 1.36
N ARG A 84 13.59 0.76 0.84
CA ARG A 84 12.76 1.66 1.66
C ARG A 84 11.96 0.88 2.71
N TYR A 85 11.60 -0.37 2.42
CA TYR A 85 10.90 -1.27 3.32
C TYR A 85 11.85 -2.26 4.01
N GLY A 86 13.13 -1.93 4.19
CA GLY A 86 14.03 -2.67 5.09
C GLY A 86 14.42 -4.07 4.61
N VAL A 87 14.33 -4.33 3.31
CA VAL A 87 14.75 -5.61 2.72
C VAL A 87 16.23 -5.91 2.97
N ASP A 88 17.08 -4.88 2.96
CA ASP A 88 18.52 -4.99 3.25
C ASP A 88 18.83 -4.74 4.76
N GLY A 89 17.81 -4.72 5.62
CA GLY A 89 17.92 -4.44 7.05
C GLY A 89 17.40 -3.06 7.46
N GLU A 90 17.42 -2.81 8.77
CA GLU A 90 16.92 -1.57 9.39
C GLU A 90 17.84 -0.36 9.08
N GLU A 91 19.13 -0.62 8.93
CA GLU A 91 20.13 0.39 8.61
C GLU A 91 19.89 0.97 7.21
N GLY A 92 19.69 2.28 7.16
CA GLY A 92 19.63 2.99 5.89
C GLY A 92 18.27 3.00 5.21
N THR A 93 17.17 2.62 5.87
CA THR A 93 15.80 2.71 5.31
C THR A 93 15.29 4.14 5.11
N THR A 94 15.99 5.14 5.65
CA THR A 94 15.63 6.55 5.47
C THR A 94 15.91 7.03 4.05
N LEU A 95 15.04 7.89 3.51
CA LEU A 95 15.19 8.42 2.14
C LEU A 95 16.55 9.10 1.91
N THR A 96 17.09 9.74 2.95
CA THR A 96 18.42 10.37 2.89
C THR A 96 19.51 9.31 2.82
N ALA A 97 19.48 8.30 3.70
CA ALA A 97 20.50 7.25 3.74
C ALA A 97 20.51 6.39 2.46
N LEU A 98 19.35 6.15 1.85
CA LEU A 98 19.26 5.46 0.55
C LEU A 98 19.80 6.31 -0.61
N GLY A 99 19.55 7.62 -0.58
CA GLY A 99 19.89 8.53 -1.68
C GLY A 99 21.37 8.92 -1.72
N THR A 100 21.97 9.20 -0.56
CA THR A 100 23.36 9.67 -0.42
C THR A 100 24.40 8.83 -1.17
N PRO A 101 24.48 7.49 -1.00
CA PRO A 101 25.50 6.67 -1.67
C PRO A 101 25.33 6.62 -3.19
N LEU A 102 24.15 6.98 -3.71
CA LEU A 102 23.83 6.96 -5.13
C LEU A 102 23.83 8.36 -5.76
N GLY A 103 24.16 9.40 -4.98
CA GLY A 103 24.08 10.80 -5.42
C GLY A 103 22.64 11.27 -5.72
N ILE A 104 21.63 10.59 -5.16
CA ILE A 104 20.22 10.89 -5.37
C ILE A 104 19.73 11.76 -4.22
N THR A 105 19.03 12.85 -4.54
CA THR A 105 18.45 13.72 -3.51
C THR A 105 17.28 13.03 -2.81
N ARG A 106 17.06 13.38 -1.54
CA ARG A 106 15.91 12.91 -0.76
C ARG A 106 14.58 13.10 -1.50
N GLU A 107 14.41 14.25 -2.15
CA GLU A 107 13.18 14.57 -2.89
C GLU A 107 13.02 13.66 -4.10
N ARG A 108 14.10 13.36 -4.83
CA ARG A 108 14.03 12.41 -5.94
C ARG A 108 13.66 11.01 -5.47
N MET A 109 14.18 10.57 -4.32
CA MET A 109 13.81 9.29 -3.73
C MET A 109 12.32 9.26 -3.34
N ARG A 110 11.81 10.33 -2.72
CA ARG A 110 10.38 10.49 -2.40
C ARG A 110 9.50 10.36 -3.64
N GLN A 111 9.88 11.00 -4.74
CA GLN A 111 9.17 10.91 -6.02
C GLN A 111 9.14 9.51 -6.60
N ILE A 112 10.24 8.74 -6.51
CA ILE A 112 10.30 7.35 -6.99
C ILE A 112 9.33 6.46 -6.20
N VAL A 113 9.34 6.59 -4.87
CA VAL A 113 8.44 5.83 -3.99
C VAL A 113 6.98 6.19 -4.25
N GLN A 114 6.66 7.49 -4.27
CA GLN A 114 5.31 7.98 -4.53
C GLN A 114 4.79 7.47 -5.88
N LYS A 115 5.62 7.54 -6.93
CA LYS A 115 5.24 7.05 -8.26
C LYS A 115 5.01 5.53 -8.29
N SER A 116 5.66 4.78 -7.41
CA SER A 116 5.46 3.33 -7.29
C SER A 116 4.16 3.01 -6.54
N ILE A 117 3.83 3.76 -5.50
CA ILE A 117 2.54 3.68 -4.78
C ILE A 117 1.38 4.09 -5.69
N GLU A 118 1.51 5.18 -6.45
CA GLU A 118 0.47 5.59 -7.42
C GLU A 118 0.22 4.50 -8.48
N ARG A 119 1.25 3.74 -8.85
CA ARG A 119 1.11 2.59 -9.76
C ARG A 119 0.49 1.39 -9.08
N SER A 120 0.71 1.18 -7.78
CA SER A 120 0.13 0.03 -7.07
C SER A 120 -1.40 0.09 -7.08
N ALA A 121 -1.99 1.29 -7.14
CA ALA A 121 -3.44 1.47 -7.29
C ALA A 121 -4.04 0.80 -8.53
N GLN A 122 -3.23 0.47 -9.54
CA GLN A 122 -3.65 -0.25 -10.75
C GLN A 122 -3.68 -1.77 -10.55
N PHE A 123 -3.10 -2.28 -9.47
CA PHE A 123 -2.95 -3.69 -9.18
C PHE A 123 -3.70 -4.08 -7.90
N GLU A 124 -4.21 -5.30 -7.88
CA GLU A 124 -4.67 -5.96 -6.66
C GLU A 124 -3.67 -7.08 -6.37
N PHE A 125 -2.76 -6.85 -5.43
CA PHE A 125 -1.73 -7.83 -5.08
C PHE A 125 -2.28 -8.87 -4.12
N ASP A 126 -2.15 -10.12 -4.51
CA ASP A 126 -2.40 -11.30 -3.69
C ASP A 126 -1.04 -11.89 -3.29
N ILE A 127 -0.72 -11.85 -1.99
CA ILE A 127 0.61 -12.18 -1.46
C ILE A 127 0.43 -13.23 -0.35
N PRO A 128 0.42 -14.53 -0.71
CA PRO A 128 0.12 -15.61 0.25
C PRO A 128 1.07 -15.66 1.46
N VAL A 129 2.31 -15.21 1.30
CA VAL A 129 3.28 -15.18 2.42
C VAL A 129 2.92 -14.13 3.47
N LEU A 130 2.24 -13.04 3.10
CA LEU A 130 1.70 -12.09 4.07
C LEU A 130 0.50 -12.68 4.80
N ASP A 131 -0.39 -13.39 4.11
CA ASP A 131 -1.51 -14.09 4.77
C ASP A 131 -0.99 -15.20 5.72
N ALA A 132 0.10 -15.88 5.36
CA ALA A 132 0.77 -16.84 6.24
C ALA A 132 1.43 -16.16 7.45
N LEU A 133 2.06 -14.99 7.24
CA LEU A 133 2.63 -14.18 8.31
C LEU A 133 1.54 -13.79 9.30
N ASP A 134 0.42 -13.31 8.78
CA ASP A 134 -0.78 -12.93 9.51
C ASP A 134 -1.31 -14.08 10.37
N LEU A 135 -1.50 -15.27 9.79
CA LEU A 135 -1.94 -16.47 10.49
C LEU A 135 -0.95 -16.90 11.60
N ALA A 136 0.36 -16.83 11.32
CA ALA A 136 1.38 -17.15 12.32
C ALA A 136 1.33 -16.18 13.51
N CYS A 137 1.15 -14.89 13.22
CA CYS A 137 1.08 -13.83 14.24
C CYS A 137 -0.16 -13.95 15.14
N ALA A 138 -1.31 -14.34 14.59
CA ALA A 138 -2.57 -14.44 15.33
C ALA A 138 -2.47 -15.33 16.59
N SER A 139 -1.64 -16.37 16.54
CA SER A 139 -1.44 -17.31 17.66
C SER A 139 -0.62 -16.76 18.83
N CYS A 140 0.11 -15.67 18.62
CA CYS A 140 1.10 -15.14 19.55
C CYS A 140 0.66 -13.83 20.22
N LEU A 141 -0.48 -13.25 19.84
CA LEU A 141 -0.94 -11.97 20.39
C LEU A 141 -1.63 -12.13 21.75
N PRO A 142 -1.45 -11.18 22.69
CA PRO A 142 -0.58 -10.00 22.61
C PRO A 142 0.87 -10.28 23.06
N CYS A 143 1.85 -10.07 22.18
CA CYS A 143 3.28 -10.27 22.46
C CYS A 143 4.15 -9.06 22.10
N PRO A 144 5.37 -8.95 22.66
CA PRO A 144 6.33 -7.95 22.22
C PRO A 144 6.84 -8.25 20.79
N VAL A 145 7.16 -7.20 20.03
CA VAL A 145 7.60 -7.29 18.63
C VAL A 145 8.86 -8.17 18.46
N SER A 146 9.75 -8.18 19.45
CA SER A 146 10.97 -9.01 19.41
C SER A 146 10.68 -10.52 19.41
N VAL A 147 9.64 -10.96 20.14
CA VAL A 147 9.21 -12.37 20.14
C VAL A 147 8.59 -12.71 18.81
N LEU A 148 7.79 -11.81 18.26
CA LEU A 148 7.12 -11.99 16.99
C LEU A 148 8.12 -12.04 15.82
N ASN A 149 9.13 -11.15 15.80
CA ASN A 149 10.24 -11.19 14.83
C ASN A 149 10.98 -12.53 14.83
N ASN A 150 11.24 -13.09 16.01
CA ASN A 150 11.90 -14.39 16.12
C ASN A 150 11.00 -15.54 15.65
N HIS A 151 9.70 -15.48 15.99
CA HIS A 151 8.73 -16.50 15.60
C HIS A 151 8.48 -16.53 14.10
N THR A 152 8.37 -15.36 13.47
CA THR A 152 8.06 -15.22 12.04
C THR A 152 9.31 -15.07 11.17
N ARG A 153 10.51 -15.29 11.73
CA ARG A 153 11.78 -15.04 11.05
C ARG A 153 11.90 -15.77 9.71
N THR A 154 11.42 -17.01 9.65
CA THR A 154 11.42 -17.81 8.42
C THR A 154 10.52 -17.25 7.33
N LEU A 155 9.44 -16.55 7.71
CA LEU A 155 8.51 -15.92 6.78
C LEU A 155 8.97 -14.53 6.38
N LEU A 156 9.52 -13.73 7.31
CA LEU A 156 9.99 -12.38 7.03
C LEU A 156 11.21 -12.38 6.09
N GLY A 157 12.16 -13.30 6.29
CA GLY A 157 13.46 -13.32 5.62
C GLY A 157 14.60 -12.91 6.54
N GLU A 158 15.84 -12.92 6.03
CA GLU A 158 17.07 -12.82 6.82
C GLU A 158 17.35 -11.46 7.48
N LEU A 159 16.78 -10.36 6.98
CA LEU A 159 17.11 -9.01 7.45
C LEU A 159 15.88 -8.16 7.73
N LEU A 160 14.72 -8.52 7.17
CA LEU A 160 13.48 -7.78 7.31
C LEU A 160 12.93 -7.91 8.74
N ILE A 161 12.52 -6.79 9.33
CA ILE A 161 11.79 -6.75 10.60
C ILE A 161 10.29 -6.61 10.36
N PHE A 162 9.49 -7.11 11.30
CA PHE A 162 8.03 -7.11 11.21
C PHE A 162 7.44 -5.71 11.02
N GLU A 163 8.01 -4.69 11.65
CA GLU A 163 7.59 -3.29 11.48
C GLU A 163 7.63 -2.84 10.02
N HIS A 164 8.69 -3.21 9.30
CA HIS A 164 8.82 -2.85 7.90
C HIS A 164 7.86 -3.65 6.99
N ALA A 165 7.57 -4.90 7.34
CA ALA A 165 6.52 -5.67 6.67
C ALA A 165 5.14 -5.04 6.86
N CYS A 166 4.82 -4.56 8.07
CA CYS A 166 3.59 -3.82 8.36
C CYS A 166 3.51 -2.51 7.57
N LEU A 167 4.60 -1.73 7.52
CA LEU A 167 4.66 -0.50 6.73
C LEU A 167 4.43 -0.77 5.23
N PHE A 168 5.05 -1.83 4.71
CA PHE A 168 4.84 -2.25 3.32
C PHE A 168 3.38 -2.61 3.03
N ALA A 169 2.76 -3.41 3.89
CA ALA A 169 1.36 -3.79 3.72
C ALA A 169 0.40 -2.58 3.85
N GLY A 170 0.68 -1.69 4.79
CA GLY A 170 -0.11 -0.46 4.99
C GLY A 170 -0.02 0.49 3.81
N ASP A 171 1.19 0.84 3.38
CA ASP A 171 1.42 1.79 2.30
C ASP A 171 0.93 1.27 0.94
N LEU A 172 1.13 -0.03 0.68
CA LEU A 172 0.93 -0.57 -0.66
C LEU A 172 -0.40 -1.29 -0.87
N LEU A 173 -0.83 -2.06 0.13
CA LEU A 173 -2.05 -2.87 0.05
C LEU A 173 -3.24 -2.15 0.68
N GLY A 174 -3.01 -1.05 1.39
CA GLY A 174 -4.02 -0.42 2.24
C GLY A 174 -4.46 -1.35 3.38
N ARG A 175 -3.69 -2.40 3.68
CA ARG A 175 -3.99 -3.39 4.71
C ARG A 175 -3.14 -3.09 5.93
N ARG A 176 -3.77 -2.82 7.07
CA ARG A 176 -3.06 -2.77 8.35
C ARG A 176 -2.98 -4.21 8.89
N ILE A 177 -1.78 -4.77 8.95
CA ILE A 177 -1.54 -6.11 9.50
C ILE A 177 -1.74 -6.13 11.03
N ALA A 178 -1.28 -5.09 11.73
CA ALA A 178 -1.30 -5.03 13.18
C ALA A 178 -1.43 -3.58 13.68
N ARG A 179 -2.15 -3.37 14.80
CA ARG A 179 -2.04 -2.12 15.58
C ARG A 179 -0.89 -2.26 16.57
N MET A 180 0.13 -1.42 16.40
CA MET A 180 1.29 -1.34 17.27
C MET A 180 1.09 -0.19 18.26
N SER A 181 1.24 -0.47 19.55
CA SER A 181 1.18 0.52 20.63
C SER A 181 2.46 0.50 21.42
N GLU A 182 2.76 1.60 22.11
CA GLU A 182 3.87 1.63 23.04
C GLU A 182 3.55 0.78 24.28
N SER A 183 4.48 -0.10 24.66
CA SER A 183 4.32 -0.96 25.82
C SER A 183 4.29 -0.12 27.10
N VAL A 184 3.15 -0.14 27.80
CA VAL A 184 2.96 0.50 29.10
C VAL A 184 3.97 0.00 30.16
N MET A 185 4.52 -1.20 29.97
CA MET A 185 5.45 -1.83 30.92
C MET A 185 6.92 -1.44 30.71
N ARG A 186 7.29 -0.99 29.50
CA ARG A 186 8.66 -0.58 29.16
C ARG A 186 8.61 0.54 28.12
N PRO A 187 8.75 1.81 28.54
CA PRO A 187 8.81 2.93 27.60
C PRO A 187 9.95 2.71 26.59
N GLY A 188 9.66 2.86 25.29
CA GLY A 188 10.59 2.52 24.20
C GLY A 188 10.51 1.08 23.65
N SER A 189 9.60 0.23 24.13
CA SER A 189 9.33 -1.08 23.50
C SER A 189 7.94 -1.10 22.85
N LEU A 190 7.86 -1.47 21.58
CA LEU A 190 6.60 -1.60 20.86
C LEU A 190 5.93 -2.95 21.19
N ARG A 191 4.63 -2.91 21.44
CA ARG A 191 3.75 -4.06 21.66
C ARG A 191 2.69 -4.09 20.56
N ILE A 192 2.34 -5.29 20.11
CA ILE A 192 1.18 -5.45 19.21
C ILE A 192 -0.02 -5.81 20.09
N ASP A 193 -0.99 -4.90 20.15
CA ASP A 193 -2.14 -5.01 21.06
C ASP A 193 -3.31 -5.74 20.42
N SER A 194 -3.55 -5.53 19.14
CA SER A 194 -4.64 -6.16 18.39
C SER A 194 -4.39 -6.10 16.88
N TRP A 195 -5.08 -6.97 16.15
CA TRP A 195 -5.20 -6.89 14.71
C TRP A 195 -6.00 -5.66 14.31
N ALA A 196 -5.60 -4.99 13.21
CA ALA A 196 -6.47 -4.03 12.57
C ALA A 196 -7.46 -4.80 11.68
N CYS A 197 -8.51 -5.33 12.30
CA CYS A 197 -9.63 -5.92 11.58
C CYS A 197 -10.39 -4.81 10.85
N ALA A 198 -10.16 -4.65 9.54
CA ALA A 198 -10.87 -3.73 8.64
C ALA A 198 -10.80 -2.24 9.04
N PRO A 199 -11.12 -1.29 8.14
CA PRO A 199 -11.42 0.06 8.57
C PRO A 199 -12.69 -0.02 9.45
N ASP A 200 -12.56 0.27 10.74
CA ASP A 200 -13.71 0.66 11.53
C ASP A 200 -14.21 1.99 10.93
N ASP A 201 -15.52 2.08 10.63
CA ASP A 201 -16.19 3.32 10.22
C ASP A 201 -16.09 4.44 11.30
N ASP A 202 -15.53 4.12 12.48
CA ASP A 202 -15.34 5.03 13.61
C ASP A 202 -14.12 5.96 13.46
N ASP A 203 -13.26 5.81 12.45
CA ASP A 203 -12.13 6.72 12.19
C ASP A 203 -12.52 7.97 11.35
N ILE A 204 -13.81 8.18 11.05
CA ILE A 204 -14.29 9.48 10.58
C ILE A 204 -14.33 10.41 11.80
N ALA A 205 -13.19 11.04 12.08
CA ALA A 205 -13.18 12.23 12.91
C ALA A 205 -14.14 13.25 12.27
N GLU A 206 -15.32 13.42 12.87
CA GLU A 206 -16.18 14.57 12.64
C GLU A 206 -15.31 15.82 12.82
N VAL A 207 -14.98 16.47 11.71
CA VAL A 207 -14.36 17.79 11.73
C VAL A 207 -15.42 18.73 12.28
N GLU A 208 -15.35 19.01 13.58
CA GLU A 208 -16.18 20.03 14.20
C GLU A 208 -16.01 21.37 13.46
N ASP A 209 -17.14 21.85 12.97
CA ASP A 209 -17.36 23.16 12.37
C ASP A 209 -16.79 24.28 13.27
N VAL A 210 -15.69 24.89 12.84
CA VAL A 210 -15.21 26.12 13.45
C VAL A 210 -16.14 27.25 13.04
N LYS A 211 -17.05 27.61 13.95
CA LYS A 211 -17.88 28.82 13.87
C LYS A 211 -17.01 30.06 13.65
N GLY A 212 -17.22 30.73 12.51
CA GLY A 212 -16.76 32.10 12.30
C GLY A 212 -17.53 33.08 13.18
N VAL A 213 -16.79 33.95 13.86
CA VAL A 213 -17.25 35.22 14.44
C VAL A 213 -16.54 36.34 13.72
#